data_AF-A0A9P7QPE3-F1
#
_entry.id   AF-A0A9P7QPE3-F1
#
_cell.length_a   1.000
_cell.length_b   1.000
_cell.length_c   1.000
_cell.angle_alpha   90.00
_cell.angle_beta   90.00
_cell.angle_gamma   90.00
#
_symmetry.space_group_name_H-M   'P 1'
#
loop_
_entity.id
_entity.type
_entity.pdbx_description
1 polymer ?
#
loop_
_entity_poly.entity_id
_entity_poly.type
_entity_poly.pdbx_seq_one_letter_code
_entity_poly.pdbx_strand_id
1 'polypeptide(L)'
;MEHVVEIGGVRVRMTPVDESPKTAVAFQDLVGQLQLTTALARIPRPIPDARRRVQVLVSVDFDAVSGWMGTGQHPNNCLADFSSGIFAGRVGVGRLLGLFDRVGVSDKVTWFIPGHSMETFPAETKSIVESGAEIALHGYCHEDCTKLDTKQEEDVLDKCIALAESLTGKRPVGFRAPLYRIRHETISLLEKRGFLYDTSLSGHDSQLYPLDRGFSLTPVDYSKPAHTWMQPSVQPESTGIVEIPANWYMEDMTPLQFWPNVENSHGFVSVQTIEKMWKDRFTWLWSHGADGRGPGDFVFPLVLHPDTSGMAHIAGAIEDVLLWLKSWGSQVEFVTYETAARSYVEQKGN
;
A
#
# COMPACT_ATOMS: atom_id res chain seq x y z
N MET A 1 54.44 -7.06 6.07
CA MET A 1 53.51 -7.52 5.00
C MET A 1 52.17 -6.79 5.12
N GLU A 2 51.55 -6.38 4.00
CA GLU A 2 50.18 -5.85 4.01
C GLU A 2 49.18 -7.02 4.08
N HIS A 3 48.26 -7.00 5.03
CA HIS A 3 47.24 -8.02 5.20
C HIS A 3 45.89 -7.49 4.71
N VAL A 4 45.25 -8.24 3.82
CA VAL A 4 43.88 -7.98 3.39
C VAL A 4 42.98 -8.94 4.13
N VAL A 5 42.05 -8.40 4.91
CA VAL A 5 41.06 -9.18 5.66
C VAL A 5 39.68 -8.83 5.15
N GLU A 6 38.88 -9.85 4.84
CA GLU A 6 37.48 -9.66 4.47
C GLU A 6 36.61 -9.78 5.71
N ILE A 7 35.85 -8.73 6.00
CA ILE A 7 35.00 -8.66 7.20
C ILE A 7 33.64 -8.09 6.79
N GLY A 8 32.58 -8.90 6.93
CA GLY A 8 31.22 -8.47 6.59
C GLY A 8 31.00 -8.09 5.11
N GLY A 9 31.83 -8.59 4.19
CA GLY A 9 31.77 -8.26 2.75
C GLY A 9 32.55 -7.00 2.35
N VAL A 10 33.26 -6.35 3.29
CA VAL A 10 34.16 -5.24 3.04
C VAL A 10 35.61 -5.73 3.16
N ARG A 11 36.46 -5.36 2.19
CA ARG A 11 37.90 -5.64 2.26
C ARG A 11 38.61 -4.53 3.02
N VAL A 12 39.18 -4.89 4.17
CA VAL A 12 39.98 -3.97 4.98
C VAL A 12 41.46 -4.29 4.76
N ARG A 13 42.26 -3.26 4.44
CA ARG A 13 43.71 -3.39 4.33
C ARG A 13 44.36 -2.89 5.61
N MET A 14 45.21 -3.72 6.19
CA MET A 14 45.87 -3.44 7.46
C MET A 14 47.34 -3.77 7.36
N THR A 15 48.19 -2.88 7.85
CA THR A 15 49.64 -3.04 7.85
C THR A 15 50.13 -3.05 9.30
N PRO A 16 50.78 -4.14 9.76
CA PRO A 16 51.38 -4.20 11.09
C PRO A 16 52.47 -3.13 11.24
N VAL A 17 52.59 -2.57 12.44
CA VAL A 17 53.60 -1.54 12.75
C VAL A 17 55.02 -2.14 12.79
N ASP A 18 55.13 -3.42 13.14
CA ASP A 18 56.36 -4.22 13.06
C ASP A 18 56.06 -5.71 12.85
N GLU A 19 57.09 -6.52 12.65
CA GLU A 19 56.99 -7.98 12.44
C GLU A 19 57.28 -8.79 13.72
N SER A 20 57.15 -8.18 14.90
CA SER A 20 57.41 -8.89 16.16
C SER A 20 56.34 -9.95 16.44
N PRO A 21 56.67 -11.04 17.16
CA PRO A 21 55.70 -12.05 17.55
C PRO A 21 54.53 -11.49 18.36
N LYS A 22 54.76 -10.44 19.16
CA LYS A 22 53.71 -9.76 19.92
C LYS A 22 52.72 -9.05 19.00
N THR A 23 53.21 -8.37 17.96
CA THR A 23 52.38 -7.69 16.98
C THR A 23 51.57 -8.69 16.14
N ALA A 24 52.14 -9.85 15.83
CA ALA A 24 51.42 -10.91 15.12
C ALA A 24 50.24 -11.48 15.94
N VAL A 25 50.42 -11.71 17.24
CA VAL A 25 49.35 -12.18 18.14
C VAL A 25 48.27 -11.10 18.29
N ALA A 26 48.67 -9.85 18.56
CA ALA A 26 47.73 -8.73 18.66
C ALA A 26 46.92 -8.51 17.37
N PHE A 27 47.54 -8.74 16.20
CA PHE A 27 46.87 -8.68 14.91
C PHE A 27 45.81 -9.78 14.76
N GLN A 28 46.12 -11.03 15.13
CA GLN A 28 45.15 -12.13 15.08
C GLN A 28 43.98 -11.91 16.06
N ASP A 29 44.26 -11.43 17.27
CA ASP A 29 43.23 -11.10 18.25
C ASP A 29 42.31 -9.97 17.74
N LEU A 30 42.87 -8.93 17.13
CA LEU A 30 42.10 -7.84 16.53
C LEU A 30 41.21 -8.33 15.39
N VAL A 31 41.73 -9.20 14.50
CA VAL A 31 40.92 -9.80 13.42
C VAL A 31 39.79 -10.65 14.00
N GLY A 32 40.06 -11.46 15.03
CA GLY A 32 39.03 -12.24 15.72
C GLY A 32 37.96 -11.37 16.37
N GLN A 33 38.35 -10.27 17.03
CA GLN A 33 37.41 -9.30 17.60
C GLN A 33 36.58 -8.62 16.51
N LEU A 34 37.20 -8.18 15.40
CA LEU A 34 36.48 -7.54 14.30
C LEU A 34 35.47 -8.49 13.62
N GLN A 35 35.81 -9.78 13.48
CA GLN A 35 34.87 -10.79 12.98
C GLN A 35 33.68 -11.03 13.92
N LEU A 36 33.87 -10.86 15.22
CA LEU A 36 32.82 -11.00 16.24
C LEU A 36 32.02 -9.70 16.45
N THR A 37 32.52 -8.55 16.01
CA THR A 37 31.80 -7.28 16.15
C THR A 37 30.64 -7.17 15.14
N THR A 38 29.42 -7.05 15.67
CA THR A 38 28.21 -6.68 14.92
C THR A 38 28.26 -5.26 14.33
N ALA A 39 29.28 -4.47 14.70
CA ALA A 39 29.53 -3.14 14.16
C ALA A 39 29.80 -3.13 12.64
N LEU A 40 30.41 -4.19 12.10
CA LEU A 40 30.68 -4.30 10.65
C LEU A 40 29.49 -4.85 9.86
N ALA A 41 28.60 -5.62 10.49
CA ALA A 41 27.28 -5.95 9.94
C ALA A 41 26.37 -4.71 9.79
N ARG A 42 26.75 -3.58 10.41
CA ARG A 42 26.10 -2.27 10.28
C ARG A 42 26.75 -1.36 9.24
N ILE A 43 27.83 -1.76 8.57
CA ILE A 43 28.29 -1.01 7.40
C ILE A 43 27.21 -1.17 6.33
N PRO A 44 26.57 -0.08 5.86
CA PRO A 44 25.62 -0.16 4.77
C PRO A 44 26.33 -0.83 3.60
N ARG A 45 25.84 -1.99 3.16
CA ARG A 45 26.33 -2.57 1.91
C ARG A 45 26.13 -1.51 0.83
N PRO A 46 27.12 -1.23 -0.03
CA PRO A 46 26.91 -0.34 -1.14
C PRO A 46 25.69 -0.85 -1.91
N ILE A 47 24.72 0.04 -2.11
CA ILE A 47 23.52 -0.24 -2.91
C ILE A 47 24.01 -0.83 -4.23
N PRO A 48 23.58 -2.05 -4.60
CA PRO A 48 23.99 -2.65 -5.87
C PRO A 48 23.65 -1.69 -7.01
N ASP A 49 24.64 -1.36 -7.84
CA ASP A 49 24.42 -0.64 -9.09
C ASP A 49 23.75 -1.60 -10.07
N ALA A 50 22.43 -1.59 -10.08
CA ALA A 50 21.62 -2.39 -10.97
C ALA A 50 20.44 -1.55 -11.43
N ARG A 51 20.14 -1.66 -12.72
CA ARG A 51 18.96 -1.04 -13.32
C ARG A 51 17.71 -1.74 -12.81
N ARG A 52 16.76 -0.96 -12.32
CA ARG A 52 15.44 -1.39 -11.86
C ARG A 52 14.41 -0.32 -12.17
N ARG A 53 13.16 -0.73 -12.31
CA ARG A 53 12.00 0.14 -12.39
C ARG A 53 11.20 0.01 -11.09
N VAL A 54 11.05 1.11 -10.38
CA VAL A 54 10.24 1.19 -9.16
C VAL A 54 9.04 2.07 -9.41
N GLN A 55 7.84 1.53 -9.31
CA GLN A 55 6.61 2.32 -9.42
C GLN A 55 6.03 2.56 -8.03
N VAL A 56 6.02 3.81 -7.60
CA VAL A 56 5.35 4.25 -6.36
C VAL A 56 3.90 4.59 -6.70
N LEU A 57 2.97 3.91 -6.02
CA LEU A 57 1.54 4.01 -6.27
C LEU A 57 0.87 4.63 -5.05
N VAL A 58 0.79 5.96 -5.02
CA VAL A 58 0.11 6.67 -3.92
C VAL A 58 -1.38 6.69 -4.21
N SER A 59 -2.17 6.16 -3.29
CA SER A 59 -3.62 6.21 -3.33
C SER A 59 -4.21 6.91 -2.12
N VAL A 60 -5.38 7.51 -2.31
CA VAL A 60 -6.16 8.12 -1.24
C VAL A 60 -7.56 7.54 -1.22
N ASP A 61 -7.94 6.93 -0.11
CA ASP A 61 -9.28 6.39 0.11
C ASP A 61 -10.08 7.46 0.87
N PHE A 62 -11.04 8.08 0.16
CA PHE A 62 -11.79 9.25 0.67
C PHE A 62 -13.04 8.82 1.45
N ASP A 63 -12.81 8.07 2.54
CA ASP A 63 -13.86 7.43 3.33
C ASP A 63 -14.80 8.44 3.98
N ALA A 64 -14.25 9.39 4.74
CA ALA A 64 -15.01 10.46 5.38
C ALA A 64 -16.23 9.94 6.15
N VAL A 65 -17.40 10.55 5.94
CA VAL A 65 -18.66 10.17 6.60
C VAL A 65 -19.06 8.73 6.25
N SER A 66 -18.74 8.26 5.04
CA SER A 66 -19.18 6.95 4.57
C SER A 66 -18.52 5.81 5.35
N GLY A 67 -17.26 5.96 5.78
CA GLY A 67 -16.59 4.98 6.64
C GLY A 67 -17.36 4.66 7.92
N TRP A 68 -17.98 5.68 8.54
CA TRP A 68 -18.81 5.55 9.73
C TRP A 68 -20.21 4.97 9.47
N MET A 69 -20.67 5.00 8.23
CA MET A 69 -21.95 4.45 7.80
C MET A 69 -21.85 2.98 7.36
N GLY A 70 -20.71 2.60 6.79
CA GLY A 70 -20.48 1.26 6.27
C GLY A 70 -19.69 0.39 7.23
N THR A 71 -18.44 0.11 6.90
CA THR A 71 -17.60 -0.84 7.66
C THR A 71 -17.38 -0.47 9.12
N GLY A 72 -17.37 0.81 9.47
CA GLY A 72 -17.25 1.28 10.84
C GLY A 72 -18.58 1.64 11.51
N GLN A 73 -19.72 1.18 10.97
CA GLN A 73 -21.01 1.42 11.62
C GLN A 73 -21.06 0.76 13.00
N HIS A 74 -21.59 1.48 13.96
CA HIS A 74 -21.89 0.95 15.28
C HIS A 74 -23.08 1.69 15.92
N PRO A 75 -23.95 1.00 16.70
CA PRO A 75 -25.10 1.64 17.35
C PRO A 75 -24.75 2.80 18.29
N ASN A 76 -23.53 2.81 18.82
CA ASN A 76 -23.04 3.86 19.73
C ASN A 76 -22.22 4.95 19.02
N ASN A 77 -22.11 4.93 17.69
CA ASN A 77 -21.52 6.05 16.98
C ASN A 77 -22.35 7.32 17.26
N CYS A 78 -21.66 8.43 17.46
CA CYS A 78 -22.25 9.69 17.86
C CYS A 78 -21.79 10.83 16.95
N LEU A 79 -22.29 12.04 17.19
CA LEU A 79 -21.97 13.20 16.37
C LEU A 79 -20.46 13.49 16.28
N ALA A 80 -19.69 13.18 17.33
CA ALA A 80 -18.24 13.36 17.32
C ALA A 80 -17.58 12.49 16.24
N ASP A 81 -18.01 11.24 16.10
CA ASP A 81 -17.50 10.28 15.12
C ASP A 81 -17.76 10.78 13.70
N PHE A 82 -19.03 11.08 13.39
CA PHE A 82 -19.42 11.63 12.08
C PHE A 82 -18.73 12.97 11.78
N SER A 83 -18.47 13.80 12.79
CA SER A 83 -17.75 15.07 12.61
C SER A 83 -16.30 14.87 12.16
N SER A 84 -15.67 13.75 12.51
CA SER A 84 -14.34 13.40 12.00
C SER A 84 -14.37 13.09 10.50
N GLY A 85 -15.42 12.43 10.00
CA GLY A 85 -15.65 12.28 8.57
C GLY A 85 -15.91 13.61 7.86
N ILE A 86 -16.57 14.57 8.52
CA ILE A 86 -16.70 15.94 7.99
C ILE A 86 -15.34 16.65 7.91
N PHE A 87 -14.45 16.42 8.88
CA PHE A 87 -13.08 16.92 8.83
C PHE A 87 -12.31 16.35 7.63
N ALA A 88 -12.42 15.05 7.36
CA ALA A 88 -11.76 14.40 6.24
C ALA A 88 -12.07 15.11 4.92
N GLY A 89 -13.34 15.40 4.65
CA GLY A 89 -13.75 16.18 3.48
C GLY A 89 -13.27 17.63 3.55
N ARG A 90 -13.80 18.41 4.50
CA ARG A 90 -13.63 19.88 4.52
C ARG A 90 -12.21 20.37 4.77
N VAL A 91 -11.35 19.53 5.33
CA VAL A 91 -9.99 19.90 5.73
C VAL A 91 -8.95 18.92 5.18
N GLY A 92 -9.18 17.61 5.36
CA GLY A 92 -8.25 16.56 4.95
C GLY A 92 -7.94 16.59 3.46
N VAL A 93 -8.97 16.65 2.61
CA VAL A 93 -8.81 16.68 1.14
C VAL A 93 -7.93 17.85 0.71
N GLY A 94 -8.26 19.07 1.14
CA GLY A 94 -7.49 20.27 0.76
C GLY A 94 -6.03 20.21 1.22
N ARG A 95 -5.75 19.63 2.39
CA ARG A 95 -4.37 19.44 2.87
C ARG A 95 -3.59 18.44 2.02
N LEU A 96 -4.19 17.31 1.66
CA LEU A 96 -3.54 16.30 0.83
C LEU A 96 -3.32 16.81 -0.60
N LEU A 97 -4.30 17.48 -1.21
CA LEU A 97 -4.11 18.12 -2.52
C LEU A 97 -2.97 19.12 -2.51
N GLY A 98 -2.91 20.00 -1.50
CA GLY A 98 -1.80 20.95 -1.36
C GLY A 98 -0.45 20.27 -1.09
N LEU A 99 -0.43 19.13 -0.39
CA LEU A 99 0.78 18.33 -0.16
C LEU A 99 1.27 17.71 -1.46
N PHE A 100 0.40 17.04 -2.21
CA PHE A 100 0.77 16.42 -3.48
C PHE A 100 1.25 17.44 -4.51
N ASP A 101 0.70 18.66 -4.49
CA ASP A 101 1.17 19.76 -5.32
C ASP A 101 2.60 20.19 -4.97
N ARG A 102 2.91 20.37 -3.68
CA ARG A 102 4.28 20.70 -3.21
C ARG A 102 5.29 19.61 -3.56
N VAL A 103 4.90 18.35 -3.46
CA VAL A 103 5.75 17.20 -3.84
C VAL A 103 5.86 17.07 -5.37
N GLY A 104 4.88 17.62 -6.12
CA GLY A 104 4.80 17.57 -7.57
C GLY A 104 4.32 16.22 -8.10
N VAL A 105 3.30 15.64 -7.46
CA VAL A 105 2.73 14.31 -7.79
C VAL A 105 1.20 14.30 -7.89
N SER A 106 0.53 15.46 -7.87
CA SER A 106 -0.94 15.55 -7.87
C SER A 106 -1.62 14.72 -8.96
N ASP A 107 -1.10 14.75 -10.19
CA ASP A 107 -1.62 14.01 -11.35
C ASP A 107 -1.17 12.54 -11.40
N LYS A 108 -0.41 12.08 -10.40
CA LYS A 108 0.11 10.72 -10.25
C LYS A 108 -0.51 9.97 -9.07
N VAL A 109 -1.48 10.57 -8.38
CA VAL A 109 -2.22 9.95 -7.28
C VAL A 109 -3.53 9.35 -7.82
N THR A 110 -3.95 8.24 -7.22
CA THR A 110 -5.27 7.65 -7.46
C THR A 110 -6.18 7.85 -6.25
N TRP A 111 -7.36 8.43 -6.44
CA TRP A 111 -8.35 8.59 -5.37
C TRP A 111 -9.42 7.52 -5.52
N PHE A 112 -9.55 6.65 -4.52
CA PHE A 112 -10.66 5.71 -4.39
C PHE A 112 -11.75 6.41 -3.57
N ILE A 113 -12.86 6.76 -4.22
CA ILE A 113 -13.88 7.61 -3.60
C ILE A 113 -15.19 6.83 -3.47
N PRO A 114 -15.75 6.71 -2.25
CA PRO A 114 -17.11 6.22 -2.08
C PRO A 114 -18.12 7.17 -2.74
N GLY A 115 -19.14 6.63 -3.40
CA GLY A 115 -20.16 7.46 -4.05
C GLY A 115 -20.87 8.44 -3.10
N HIS A 116 -21.05 8.07 -1.82
CA HIS A 116 -21.54 8.98 -0.78
C HIS A 116 -20.60 10.18 -0.59
N SER A 117 -19.28 9.95 -0.53
CA SER A 117 -18.30 11.03 -0.40
C SER A 117 -18.30 11.95 -1.61
N MET A 118 -18.44 11.40 -2.84
CA MET A 118 -18.60 12.19 -4.06
C MET A 118 -19.79 13.16 -3.98
N GLU A 119 -20.94 12.68 -3.49
CA GLU A 119 -22.17 13.47 -3.42
C GLU A 119 -22.20 14.41 -2.19
N THR A 120 -21.52 14.04 -1.10
CA THR A 120 -21.51 14.81 0.16
C THR A 120 -20.53 15.99 0.09
N PHE A 121 -19.41 15.81 -0.60
CA PHE A 121 -18.33 16.81 -0.70
C PHE A 121 -18.07 17.19 -2.17
N PRO A 122 -19.08 17.69 -2.91
CA PRO A 122 -18.97 17.88 -4.35
C PRO A 122 -17.90 18.93 -4.74
N ALA A 123 -17.64 19.91 -3.87
CA ALA A 123 -16.59 20.91 -4.11
C ALA A 123 -15.19 20.29 -3.98
N GLU A 124 -14.97 19.49 -2.94
CA GLU A 124 -13.72 18.80 -2.69
C GLU A 124 -13.47 17.72 -3.74
N THR A 125 -14.48 16.92 -4.10
CA THR A 125 -14.40 15.95 -5.20
C THR A 125 -14.07 16.63 -6.53
N LYS A 126 -14.67 17.80 -6.81
CA LYS A 126 -14.31 18.59 -7.99
C LYS A 126 -12.85 19.02 -7.97
N SER A 127 -12.32 19.49 -6.83
CA SER A 127 -10.91 19.85 -6.71
C SER A 127 -9.96 18.66 -6.90
N ILE A 128 -10.36 17.45 -6.47
CA ILE A 128 -9.61 16.22 -6.75
C ILE A 128 -9.56 15.97 -8.27
N VAL A 129 -10.69 16.05 -8.97
CA VAL A 129 -10.73 15.88 -10.44
C VAL A 129 -9.87 16.94 -11.14
N GLU A 130 -9.95 18.21 -10.73
CA GLU A 130 -9.18 19.32 -11.30
C GLU A 130 -7.67 19.19 -11.07
N SER A 131 -7.24 18.42 -10.06
CA SER A 131 -5.82 18.13 -9.80
C SER A 131 -5.19 17.20 -10.85
N GLY A 132 -6.01 16.55 -11.69
CA GLY A 132 -5.58 15.59 -12.69
C GLY A 132 -5.37 14.17 -12.16
N ALA A 133 -5.65 13.93 -10.88
CA ALA A 133 -5.59 12.61 -10.27
C ALA A 133 -6.56 11.61 -10.93
N GLU A 134 -6.22 10.33 -10.84
CA GLU A 134 -7.14 9.25 -11.23
C GLU A 134 -8.29 9.13 -10.22
N ILE A 135 -9.51 8.86 -10.69
CA ILE A 135 -10.67 8.52 -9.84
C ILE A 135 -11.02 7.03 -10.02
N ALA A 136 -11.04 6.30 -8.92
CA ALA A 136 -11.43 4.91 -8.82
C ALA A 136 -12.56 4.73 -7.79
N LEU A 137 -13.23 3.58 -7.82
CA LEU A 137 -14.44 3.34 -7.02
C LEU A 137 -14.15 2.67 -5.69
N HIS A 138 -14.93 3.03 -4.66
CA HIS A 138 -14.77 2.54 -3.29
C HIS A 138 -16.10 2.27 -2.57
N GLY A 139 -17.04 1.59 -3.25
CA GLY A 139 -18.42 1.44 -2.76
C GLY A 139 -19.20 2.75 -2.77
N TYR A 140 -20.39 2.77 -2.17
CA TYR A 140 -21.22 3.98 -2.05
C TYR A 140 -21.10 4.56 -0.64
N CYS A 141 -21.56 3.86 0.39
CA CYS A 141 -21.47 4.23 1.80
C CYS A 141 -20.34 3.45 2.51
N HIS A 142 -19.28 3.07 1.79
CA HIS A 142 -18.17 2.25 2.33
C HIS A 142 -18.66 0.93 2.96
N GLU A 143 -19.69 0.31 2.37
CA GLU A 143 -20.29 -0.94 2.85
C GLU A 143 -19.38 -2.17 2.69
N ASP A 144 -19.45 -3.09 3.65
CA ASP A 144 -18.78 -4.38 3.58
C ASP A 144 -19.42 -5.24 2.47
N CYS A 145 -18.74 -5.39 1.32
CA CYS A 145 -19.26 -6.13 0.17
C CYS A 145 -19.60 -7.59 0.51
N THR A 146 -18.99 -8.17 1.56
CA THR A 146 -19.29 -9.55 1.99
C THR A 146 -20.68 -9.70 2.61
N LYS A 147 -21.34 -8.60 2.98
CA LYS A 147 -22.67 -8.57 3.58
C LYS A 147 -23.78 -8.22 2.59
N LEU A 148 -23.43 -7.79 1.38
CA LEU A 148 -24.39 -7.44 0.34
C LEU A 148 -24.91 -8.70 -0.35
N ASP A 149 -26.17 -8.71 -0.77
CA ASP A 149 -26.57 -9.62 -1.84
C ASP A 149 -26.04 -9.14 -3.21
N THR A 150 -26.08 -10.00 -4.22
CA THR A 150 -25.56 -9.66 -5.56
C THR A 150 -26.27 -8.45 -6.17
N LYS A 151 -27.57 -8.28 -5.93
CA LYS A 151 -28.34 -7.18 -6.52
C LYS A 151 -27.98 -5.85 -5.86
N GLN A 152 -27.83 -5.82 -4.54
CA GLN A 152 -27.36 -4.66 -3.80
C GLN A 152 -25.97 -4.22 -4.31
N GLU A 153 -25.05 -5.17 -4.48
CA GLU A 153 -23.70 -4.89 -4.96
C GLU A 153 -23.69 -4.39 -6.41
N GLU A 154 -24.54 -4.94 -7.29
CA GLU A 154 -24.76 -4.43 -8.64
C GLU A 154 -25.27 -2.98 -8.64
N ASP A 155 -26.30 -2.68 -7.85
CA ASP A 155 -26.90 -1.34 -7.79
C ASP A 155 -25.93 -0.29 -7.25
N VAL A 156 -25.15 -0.64 -6.22
CA VAL A 156 -24.07 0.20 -5.69
C VAL A 156 -23.03 0.47 -6.78
N LEU A 157 -22.53 -0.58 -7.43
CA LEU A 157 -21.46 -0.47 -8.41
C LEU A 157 -21.90 0.36 -9.63
N ASP A 158 -23.11 0.12 -10.14
CA ASP A 158 -23.66 0.88 -11.28
C ASP A 158 -23.89 2.34 -10.94
N LYS A 159 -24.37 2.65 -9.73
CA LYS A 159 -24.50 4.04 -9.28
C LYS A 159 -23.14 4.73 -9.21
N CYS A 160 -22.14 4.10 -8.59
CA CYS A 160 -20.81 4.69 -8.44
C CYS A 160 -20.09 4.88 -9.77
N ILE A 161 -20.26 3.95 -10.72
CA ILE A 161 -19.79 4.11 -12.11
C ILE A 161 -20.39 5.37 -12.74
N ALA A 162 -21.72 5.52 -12.69
CA ALA A 162 -22.41 6.66 -13.29
C ALA A 162 -21.97 8.00 -12.65
N LEU A 163 -21.79 8.03 -11.32
CA LEU A 163 -21.27 9.20 -10.61
C LEU A 163 -19.86 9.58 -11.08
N ALA A 164 -18.92 8.63 -11.09
CA ALA A 164 -17.54 8.87 -11.53
C ALA A 164 -17.47 9.30 -13.01
N GLU A 165 -18.26 8.67 -13.88
CA GLU A 165 -18.40 9.06 -15.29
C GLU A 165 -18.90 10.50 -15.45
N SER A 166 -19.90 10.89 -14.66
CA SER A 166 -20.45 12.25 -14.70
C SER A 166 -19.46 13.31 -14.23
N LEU A 167 -18.58 12.98 -13.28
CA LEU A 167 -17.59 13.89 -12.71
C LEU A 167 -16.36 14.04 -13.62
N THR A 168 -15.90 12.95 -14.22
CA THR A 168 -14.62 12.91 -14.94
C THR A 168 -14.75 12.90 -16.46
N GLY A 169 -15.95 12.61 -16.99
CA GLY A 169 -16.18 12.33 -18.41
C GLY A 169 -15.57 11.01 -18.88
N LYS A 170 -15.06 10.17 -17.97
CA LYS A 170 -14.40 8.90 -18.25
C LYS A 170 -14.99 7.80 -17.38
N ARG A 171 -15.08 6.60 -17.94
CA ARG A 171 -15.45 5.41 -17.17
C ARG A 171 -14.33 5.06 -16.18
N PRO A 172 -14.61 4.89 -14.87
CA PRO A 172 -13.61 4.41 -13.93
C PRO A 172 -13.20 2.99 -14.29
N VAL A 173 -11.91 2.69 -14.17
CA VAL A 173 -11.36 1.36 -14.49
C VAL A 173 -10.78 0.65 -13.27
N GLY A 174 -10.76 1.33 -12.13
CA GLY A 174 -10.23 0.85 -10.86
C GLY A 174 -11.29 0.68 -9.79
N PHE A 175 -11.12 -0.36 -8.97
CA PHE A 175 -11.93 -0.62 -7.80
C PHE A 175 -11.05 -0.97 -6.61
N ARG A 176 -11.49 -0.56 -5.42
CA ARG A 176 -11.02 -1.07 -4.14
C ARG A 176 -12.25 -1.35 -3.29
N ALA A 177 -12.33 -2.52 -2.67
CA ALA A 177 -13.41 -2.80 -1.76
C ALA A 177 -13.21 -2.12 -0.40
N PRO A 178 -14.28 -1.59 0.22
CA PRO A 178 -14.25 -1.16 1.61
C PRO A 178 -13.64 -2.21 2.54
N LEU A 179 -12.62 -1.82 3.32
CA LEU A 179 -11.77 -2.71 4.15
C LEU A 179 -11.19 -3.94 3.42
N TYR A 180 -11.00 -3.85 2.10
CA TYR A 180 -10.47 -4.94 1.27
C TYR A 180 -11.34 -6.23 1.31
N ARG A 181 -12.62 -6.10 1.68
CA ARG A 181 -13.53 -7.23 1.90
C ARG A 181 -14.34 -7.53 0.64
N ILE A 182 -13.84 -8.45 -0.19
CA ILE A 182 -14.53 -8.90 -1.42
C ILE A 182 -14.98 -10.37 -1.36
N ARG A 183 -15.83 -10.75 -2.32
CA ARG A 183 -16.23 -12.15 -2.59
C ARG A 183 -15.94 -12.53 -4.04
N HIS A 184 -16.07 -13.82 -4.35
CA HIS A 184 -15.98 -14.31 -5.74
C HIS A 184 -17.02 -13.65 -6.66
N GLU A 185 -18.20 -13.33 -6.12
CA GLU A 185 -19.26 -12.61 -6.83
C GLU A 185 -18.84 -11.19 -7.17
N THR A 186 -18.19 -10.47 -6.25
CA THR A 186 -17.63 -9.13 -6.48
C THR A 186 -16.73 -9.13 -7.71
N ILE A 187 -15.78 -10.06 -7.76
CA ILE A 187 -14.85 -10.23 -8.89
C ILE A 187 -15.62 -10.43 -10.20
N SER A 188 -16.63 -11.29 -10.18
CA SER A 188 -17.48 -11.55 -11.36
C SER A 188 -18.25 -10.30 -11.82
N LEU A 189 -18.67 -9.44 -10.89
CA LEU A 189 -19.35 -8.18 -11.20
C LEU A 189 -18.40 -7.14 -11.80
N LEU A 190 -17.16 -7.08 -11.32
CA LEU A 190 -16.11 -6.23 -11.88
C LEU A 190 -15.75 -6.66 -13.32
N GLU A 191 -15.62 -7.96 -13.57
CA GLU A 191 -15.34 -8.50 -14.91
C GLU A 191 -16.46 -8.12 -15.90
N LYS A 192 -17.72 -8.34 -15.52
CA LYS A 192 -18.90 -8.00 -16.34
C LYS A 192 -18.97 -6.52 -16.71
N ARG A 193 -18.39 -5.63 -15.89
CA ARG A 193 -18.40 -4.17 -16.08
C ARG A 193 -17.12 -3.63 -16.72
N GLY A 194 -16.15 -4.50 -17.01
CA GLY A 194 -14.92 -4.17 -17.72
C GLY A 194 -13.93 -3.37 -16.88
N PHE A 195 -13.85 -3.63 -15.56
CA PHE A 195 -12.78 -3.07 -14.74
C PHE A 195 -11.42 -3.59 -15.20
N LEU A 196 -10.43 -2.70 -15.20
CA LEU A 196 -9.05 -3.04 -15.56
C LEU A 196 -8.32 -3.64 -14.35
N TYR A 197 -8.55 -3.09 -13.17
CA TYR A 197 -7.84 -3.50 -11.97
C TYR A 197 -8.70 -3.47 -10.70
N ASP A 198 -8.33 -4.33 -9.76
CA ASP A 198 -8.70 -4.31 -8.36
C ASP A 198 -7.44 -4.06 -7.50
N THR A 199 -7.65 -3.61 -6.27
CA THR A 199 -6.59 -3.48 -5.26
C THR A 199 -7.16 -3.77 -3.88
N SER A 200 -7.67 -4.99 -3.73
CA SER A 200 -8.32 -5.46 -2.51
C SER A 200 -7.68 -6.73 -1.95
N LEU A 201 -6.75 -7.38 -2.67
CA LEU A 201 -6.14 -8.64 -2.26
C LEU A 201 -4.62 -8.51 -2.05
N SER A 202 -4.11 -9.35 -1.16
CA SER A 202 -2.71 -9.35 -0.72
C SER A 202 -1.94 -10.62 -1.15
N GLY A 203 -2.30 -11.22 -2.29
CA GLY A 203 -1.62 -12.39 -2.87
C GLY A 203 -0.17 -12.13 -3.28
N HIS A 204 0.21 -10.87 -3.39
CA HIS A 204 1.59 -10.40 -3.48
C HIS A 204 1.72 -9.12 -2.64
N ASP A 205 2.94 -8.63 -2.39
CA ASP A 205 3.17 -7.37 -1.66
C ASP A 205 3.86 -6.27 -2.50
N SER A 206 4.60 -6.65 -3.55
CA SER A 206 5.45 -5.74 -4.32
C SER A 206 5.44 -5.95 -5.84
N GLN A 207 4.49 -6.72 -6.37
CA GLN A 207 4.27 -6.93 -7.82
C GLN A 207 2.78 -7.01 -8.14
N LEU A 208 2.43 -6.58 -9.34
CA LEU A 208 1.10 -6.77 -9.92
C LEU A 208 0.94 -8.22 -10.38
N TYR A 209 -0.27 -8.76 -10.22
CA TYR A 209 -0.60 -10.13 -10.58
C TYR A 209 -2.01 -10.18 -11.15
N PRO A 210 -2.43 -11.24 -11.85
CA PRO A 210 -3.83 -11.40 -12.20
C PRO A 210 -4.66 -11.57 -10.93
N LEU A 211 -5.81 -10.91 -10.87
CA LEU A 211 -6.75 -11.09 -9.77
C LEU A 211 -7.25 -12.54 -9.75
N ASP A 212 -7.13 -13.19 -8.60
CA ASP A 212 -7.37 -14.62 -8.44
C ASP A 212 -8.74 -14.88 -7.78
N ARG A 213 -9.45 -15.91 -8.24
CA ARG A 213 -10.73 -16.38 -7.67
C ARG A 213 -10.78 -17.90 -7.54
N GLY A 214 -11.86 -18.44 -6.96
CA GLY A 214 -12.13 -19.89 -6.96
C GLY A 214 -11.51 -20.71 -5.80
N PHE A 215 -10.82 -20.08 -4.86
CA PHE A 215 -10.38 -20.75 -3.62
C PHE A 215 -11.49 -20.79 -2.56
N SER A 216 -11.45 -21.80 -1.68
CA SER A 216 -12.49 -22.00 -0.66
C SER A 216 -12.47 -20.89 0.40
N LEU A 217 -13.66 -20.34 0.68
CA LEU A 217 -13.91 -19.42 1.79
C LEU A 217 -14.53 -20.12 3.01
N THR A 218 -14.66 -21.45 2.99
CA THR A 218 -15.28 -22.23 4.07
C THR A 218 -14.30 -22.47 5.21
N PRO A 219 -14.57 -21.94 6.43
CA PRO A 219 -13.72 -22.18 7.60
C PRO A 219 -13.86 -23.61 8.16
N VAL A 220 -12.99 -23.94 9.13
CA VAL A 220 -13.09 -25.18 9.91
C VAL A 220 -14.42 -25.26 10.65
N ASP A 221 -15.16 -26.34 10.44
CA ASP A 221 -16.40 -26.64 11.16
C ASP A 221 -16.11 -27.64 12.29
N TYR A 222 -15.89 -27.13 13.51
CA TYR A 222 -15.59 -27.93 14.70
C TYR A 222 -16.75 -28.83 15.16
N SER A 223 -17.96 -28.66 14.61
CA SER A 223 -19.08 -29.57 14.89
C SER A 223 -19.00 -30.87 14.08
N LYS A 224 -18.11 -30.93 13.08
CA LYS A 224 -17.95 -32.08 12.18
C LYS A 224 -16.64 -32.84 12.43
N PRO A 225 -16.57 -34.12 12.03
CA PRO A 225 -15.31 -34.87 12.06
C PRO A 225 -14.20 -34.18 11.25
N ALA A 226 -12.96 -34.26 11.74
CA ALA A 226 -11.82 -33.52 11.18
C ALA A 226 -11.61 -33.76 9.66
N HIS A 227 -11.91 -34.95 9.15
CA HIS A 227 -11.75 -35.28 7.73
C HIS A 227 -12.57 -34.40 6.78
N THR A 228 -13.59 -33.70 7.30
CA THR A 228 -14.44 -32.77 6.53
C THR A 228 -13.73 -31.47 6.16
N TRP A 229 -12.68 -31.07 6.90
CA TRP A 229 -11.91 -29.86 6.65
C TRP A 229 -10.40 -30.10 6.49
N MET A 230 -9.89 -31.30 6.81
CA MET A 230 -8.51 -31.72 6.49
C MET A 230 -8.35 -32.04 4.99
N GLN A 231 -8.65 -31.07 4.13
CA GLN A 231 -8.51 -31.14 2.68
C GLN A 231 -7.65 -29.97 2.21
N PRO A 232 -6.79 -30.15 1.20
CA PRO A 232 -6.03 -29.04 0.64
C PRO A 232 -6.96 -28.02 -0.05
N SER A 233 -6.58 -26.75 0.00
CA SER A 233 -7.22 -25.72 -0.82
C SER A 233 -6.96 -25.97 -2.31
N VAL A 234 -7.96 -25.67 -3.15
CA VAL A 234 -7.78 -25.62 -4.60
C VAL A 234 -6.93 -24.39 -4.93
N GLN A 235 -6.01 -24.53 -5.87
CA GLN A 235 -5.26 -23.39 -6.39
C GLN A 235 -6.23 -22.43 -7.10
N PRO A 236 -6.09 -21.11 -6.91
CA PRO A 236 -6.97 -20.16 -7.54
C PRO A 236 -6.89 -20.20 -9.07
N GLU A 237 -7.96 -19.75 -9.72
CA GLU A 237 -7.95 -19.39 -11.13
C GLU A 237 -7.74 -17.89 -11.30
N SER A 238 -6.84 -17.52 -12.21
CA SER A 238 -6.58 -16.13 -12.54
C SER A 238 -7.64 -15.57 -13.49
N THR A 239 -8.08 -14.35 -13.23
CA THR A 239 -9.01 -13.58 -14.06
C THR A 239 -8.27 -12.67 -15.04
N GLY A 240 -9.04 -11.94 -15.86
CA GLY A 240 -8.50 -10.91 -16.76
C GLY A 240 -8.22 -9.56 -16.07
N ILE A 241 -8.64 -9.39 -14.81
CA ILE A 241 -8.45 -8.17 -14.04
C ILE A 241 -7.04 -8.18 -13.44
N VAL A 242 -6.37 -7.03 -13.44
CA VAL A 242 -5.08 -6.87 -12.76
C VAL A 242 -5.32 -6.61 -11.27
N GLU A 243 -4.62 -7.33 -10.41
CA GLU A 243 -4.57 -7.03 -8.99
C GLU A 243 -3.31 -6.23 -8.68
N ILE A 244 -3.50 -5.05 -8.09
CA ILE A 244 -2.44 -4.23 -7.51
C ILE A 244 -2.44 -4.49 -6.01
N PRO A 245 -1.39 -5.10 -5.44
CA PRO A 245 -1.44 -5.64 -4.09
C PRO A 245 -1.77 -4.59 -3.04
N ALA A 246 -2.92 -4.75 -2.39
CA ALA A 246 -3.23 -4.01 -1.16
C ALA A 246 -2.57 -4.70 0.04
N ASN A 247 -2.13 -3.92 1.01
CA ASN A 247 -1.45 -4.46 2.19
C ASN A 247 -1.69 -3.57 3.41
N TRP A 248 -2.17 -4.18 4.51
CA TRP A 248 -2.38 -3.53 5.81
C TRP A 248 -1.14 -2.82 6.38
N TYR A 249 0.06 -3.23 5.96
CA TYR A 249 1.32 -2.59 6.36
C TYR A 249 1.69 -1.36 5.51
N MET A 250 0.92 -1.06 4.46
CA MET A 250 1.12 0.04 3.52
C MET A 250 -0.02 1.06 3.58
N GLU A 251 -0.68 1.18 4.72
CA GLU A 251 -1.75 2.15 4.92
C GLU A 251 -1.61 2.93 6.23
N ASP A 252 -2.19 4.13 6.29
CA ASP A 252 -2.11 5.03 7.44
C ASP A 252 -3.22 4.80 8.48
N MET A 253 -4.45 4.51 8.07
CA MET A 253 -5.63 4.56 8.94
C MET A 253 -5.58 3.49 10.03
N THR A 254 -5.36 2.21 9.69
CA THR A 254 -5.35 1.13 10.69
C THR A 254 -4.45 1.41 11.91
N PRO A 255 -3.18 1.84 11.76
CA PRO A 255 -2.34 2.17 12.92
C PRO A 255 -2.60 3.55 13.54
N LEU A 256 -3.00 4.55 12.75
CA LEU A 256 -2.96 5.96 13.15
C LEU A 256 -4.33 6.61 13.38
N GLN A 257 -5.43 5.92 13.10
CA GLN A 257 -6.79 6.39 13.36
C GLN A 257 -7.42 5.67 14.54
N PHE A 258 -7.95 6.43 15.50
CA PHE A 258 -8.76 5.89 16.59
C PHE A 258 -10.23 5.86 16.22
N TRP A 259 -10.86 4.70 16.39
CA TRP A 259 -12.29 4.45 16.23
C TRP A 259 -12.85 3.91 17.57
N PRO A 260 -13.68 4.67 18.28
CA PRO A 260 -14.05 4.34 19.66
C PRO A 260 -14.90 3.07 19.80
N ASN A 261 -15.59 2.68 18.73
CA ASN A 261 -16.53 1.56 18.72
C ASN A 261 -16.03 0.36 17.89
N VAL A 262 -14.73 0.30 17.62
CA VAL A 262 -14.08 -0.81 16.90
C VAL A 262 -13.13 -1.53 17.86
N GLU A 263 -13.40 -2.80 18.15
CA GLU A 263 -12.70 -3.56 19.20
C GLU A 263 -11.17 -3.64 18.99
N ASN A 264 -10.73 -3.72 17.74
CA ASN A 264 -9.32 -3.81 17.35
C ASN A 264 -8.73 -2.45 16.93
N SER A 265 -9.36 -1.33 17.30
CA SER A 265 -8.88 0.01 16.96
C SER A 265 -7.50 0.29 17.55
N HIS A 266 -6.64 0.95 16.76
CA HIS A 266 -5.44 1.61 17.24
C HIS A 266 -5.65 3.13 17.24
N GLY A 267 -4.69 3.94 16.77
CA GLY A 267 -4.80 5.40 16.71
C GLY A 267 -3.77 6.18 17.52
N PHE A 268 -2.92 5.48 18.28
CA PHE A 268 -1.86 6.09 19.09
C PHE A 268 -0.47 5.55 18.74
N VAL A 269 -0.33 4.84 17.63
CA VAL A 269 0.98 4.43 17.13
C VAL A 269 1.76 5.69 16.73
N SER A 270 3.06 5.72 17.04
CA SER A 270 3.93 6.83 16.64
C SER A 270 4.03 6.89 15.11
N VAL A 271 3.80 8.07 14.54
CA VAL A 271 3.93 8.28 13.08
C VAL A 271 5.34 7.95 12.59
N GLN A 272 6.37 8.20 13.41
CA GLN A 272 7.75 7.84 13.10
C GLN A 272 7.97 6.33 13.00
N THR A 273 7.21 5.53 13.76
CA THR A 273 7.25 4.06 13.64
C THR A 273 6.72 3.63 12.28
N ILE A 274 5.60 4.20 11.83
CA ILE A 274 4.99 3.88 10.54
C ILE A 274 5.89 4.31 9.37
N GLU A 275 6.40 5.54 9.42
CA GLU A 275 7.38 6.04 8.46
C GLU A 275 8.59 5.10 8.34
N LYS A 276 9.14 4.66 9.48
CA LYS A 276 10.28 3.75 9.50
C LYS A 276 9.93 2.41 8.86
N MET A 277 8.76 1.84 9.17
CA MET A 277 8.32 0.56 8.57
C MET A 277 8.25 0.64 7.05
N TRP A 278 7.70 1.73 6.50
CA TRP A 278 7.63 1.93 5.05
C TRP A 278 9.02 2.08 4.43
N LYS A 279 9.90 2.88 5.04
CA LYS A 279 11.28 3.09 4.56
C LYS A 279 12.13 1.81 4.62
N ASP A 280 11.97 1.01 5.68
CA ASP A 280 12.65 -0.28 5.83
C ASP A 280 12.21 -1.25 4.73
N ARG A 281 10.91 -1.35 4.46
CA ARG A 281 10.37 -2.18 3.38
C ARG A 281 10.89 -1.75 2.01
N PHE A 282 10.81 -0.46 1.70
CA PHE A 282 11.34 0.07 0.43
C PHE A 282 12.83 -0.27 0.28
N THR A 283 13.63 -0.06 1.32
CA THR A 283 15.09 -0.32 1.29
C THR A 283 15.39 -1.81 1.10
N TRP A 284 14.58 -2.68 1.70
CA TRP A 284 14.70 -4.12 1.51
C TRP A 284 14.40 -4.52 0.06
N LEU A 285 13.27 -4.06 -0.50
CA LEU A 285 12.86 -4.33 -1.89
C LEU A 285 13.87 -3.76 -2.89
N TRP A 286 14.39 -2.56 -2.63
CA TRP A 286 15.43 -1.94 -3.44
C TRP A 286 16.68 -2.82 -3.58
N SER A 287 17.04 -3.54 -2.53
CA SER A 287 18.24 -4.39 -2.48
C SER A 287 18.00 -5.81 -2.98
N HIS A 288 16.79 -6.35 -2.77
CA HIS A 288 16.50 -7.78 -2.97
C HIS A 288 15.46 -8.07 -4.05
N GLY A 289 14.87 -7.03 -4.66
CA GLY A 289 13.76 -7.18 -5.59
C GLY A 289 12.51 -7.74 -4.90
N ALA A 290 11.46 -7.96 -5.69
CA ALA A 290 10.20 -8.50 -5.19
C ALA A 290 10.29 -9.99 -4.80
N ASP A 291 11.14 -10.78 -5.46
CA ASP A 291 11.29 -12.22 -5.21
C ASP A 291 12.38 -12.57 -4.19
N GLY A 292 13.07 -11.54 -3.67
CA GLY A 292 14.15 -11.68 -2.69
C GLY A 292 15.48 -12.20 -3.28
N ARG A 293 15.59 -12.41 -4.59
CA ARG A 293 16.76 -13.05 -5.22
C ARG A 293 17.83 -12.07 -5.68
N GLY A 294 17.55 -10.78 -5.63
CA GLY A 294 18.48 -9.71 -6.01
C GLY A 294 17.75 -8.52 -6.61
N PRO A 295 18.47 -7.44 -6.95
CA PRO A 295 17.85 -6.23 -7.44
C PRO A 295 16.94 -6.48 -8.65
N GLY A 296 15.72 -5.95 -8.61
CA GLY A 296 14.73 -6.11 -9.66
C GLY A 296 13.61 -5.09 -9.55
N ASP A 297 12.69 -5.15 -10.51
CA ASP A 297 11.53 -4.25 -10.57
C ASP A 297 10.53 -4.59 -9.46
N PHE A 298 9.90 -3.57 -8.91
CA PHE A 298 8.83 -3.71 -7.93
C PHE A 298 7.89 -2.52 -7.93
N VAL A 299 6.68 -2.73 -7.40
CA VAL A 299 5.76 -1.66 -7.07
C VAL A 299 5.73 -1.39 -5.58
N PHE A 300 5.42 -0.15 -5.22
CA PHE A 300 5.34 0.33 -3.85
C PHE A 300 4.03 1.08 -3.63
N PRO A 301 2.92 0.34 -3.38
CA PRO A 301 1.62 0.93 -3.05
C PRO A 301 1.66 1.58 -1.68
N LEU A 302 1.07 2.77 -1.57
CA LEU A 302 0.88 3.49 -0.30
C LEU A 302 -0.56 4.02 -0.25
N VAL A 303 -1.33 3.58 0.74
CA VAL A 303 -2.73 3.96 0.94
C VAL A 303 -2.82 5.01 2.04
N LEU A 304 -3.47 6.12 1.73
CA LEU A 304 -3.66 7.25 2.63
C LEU A 304 -5.15 7.54 2.77
N HIS A 305 -5.54 8.18 3.86
CA HIS A 305 -6.93 8.63 4.03
C HIS A 305 -6.94 10.11 4.43
N PRO A 306 -7.83 10.97 3.87
CA PRO A 306 -7.97 12.35 4.33
C PRO A 306 -8.35 12.44 5.82
N ASP A 307 -9.05 11.42 6.31
CA ASP A 307 -9.40 11.20 7.72
C ASP A 307 -8.15 11.21 8.62
N THR A 308 -7.07 10.56 8.16
CA THR A 308 -5.86 10.29 8.94
C THR A 308 -4.68 11.10 8.47
N SER A 309 -4.20 10.88 7.23
CA SER A 309 -3.12 11.66 6.62
C SER A 309 -3.44 13.16 6.47
N GLY A 310 -4.71 13.55 6.54
CA GLY A 310 -5.09 14.97 6.62
C GLY A 310 -4.84 15.62 7.99
N MET A 311 -4.57 14.86 9.06
CA MET A 311 -4.24 15.39 10.38
C MET A 311 -2.86 16.07 10.37
N ALA A 312 -2.75 17.20 11.08
CA ALA A 312 -1.59 18.08 10.96
C ALA A 312 -0.24 17.42 11.31
N HIS A 313 -0.23 16.50 12.27
CA HIS A 313 0.99 15.79 12.69
C HIS A 313 1.35 14.60 11.79
N ILE A 314 0.41 14.13 10.96
CA ILE A 314 0.62 13.02 10.02
C ILE A 314 0.96 13.55 8.62
N ALA A 315 0.29 14.61 8.17
CA ALA A 315 0.51 15.21 6.85
C ALA A 315 1.99 15.55 6.60
N GLY A 316 2.70 16.09 7.61
CA GLY A 316 4.14 16.35 7.48
C GLY A 316 4.97 15.08 7.29
N ALA A 317 4.66 14.00 8.02
CA ALA A 317 5.34 12.72 7.86
C ALA A 317 5.08 12.08 6.48
N ILE A 318 3.86 12.23 5.94
CA ILE A 318 3.56 11.80 4.57
C ILE A 318 4.39 12.59 3.56
N GLU A 319 4.44 13.92 3.69
CA GLU A 319 5.26 14.76 2.81
C GLU A 319 6.73 14.32 2.83
N ASP A 320 7.29 14.06 4.02
CA ASP A 320 8.66 13.59 4.19
C ASP A 320 8.90 12.20 3.56
N VAL A 321 7.95 11.27 3.67
CA VAL A 321 8.03 9.95 3.00
C VAL A 321 8.04 10.10 1.49
N LEU A 322 7.15 10.92 0.92
CA LEU A 322 7.07 11.08 -0.54
C LEU A 322 8.31 11.77 -1.10
N LEU A 323 8.81 12.81 -0.42
CA LEU A 323 10.08 13.46 -0.78
C LEU A 323 11.27 12.51 -0.65
N TRP A 324 11.28 11.67 0.39
CA TRP A 324 12.31 10.64 0.55
C TRP A 324 12.27 9.62 -0.60
N LEU A 325 11.09 9.11 -0.98
CA LEU A 325 10.93 8.21 -2.13
C LEU A 325 11.45 8.86 -3.42
N LYS A 326 11.10 10.12 -3.67
CA LYS A 326 11.57 10.90 -4.83
C LYS A 326 13.10 11.08 -4.85
N SER A 327 13.74 11.13 -3.68
CA SER A 327 15.19 11.32 -3.56
C SER A 327 16.04 10.14 -4.06
N TRP A 328 15.43 8.96 -4.26
CA TRP A 328 16.08 7.78 -4.84
C TRP A 328 16.33 7.88 -6.35
N GLY A 329 15.90 8.99 -6.98
CA GLY A 329 16.30 9.37 -8.32
C GLY A 329 15.51 8.69 -9.44
N SER A 330 16.07 8.71 -10.65
CA SER A 330 15.35 8.39 -11.90
C SER A 330 14.79 6.98 -12.04
N GLN A 331 15.15 6.06 -11.15
CA GLN A 331 14.61 4.68 -11.14
C GLN A 331 13.28 4.57 -10.37
N VAL A 332 12.91 5.61 -9.62
CA VAL A 332 11.63 5.73 -8.93
C VAL A 332 10.69 6.61 -9.75
N GLU A 333 9.54 6.06 -10.11
CA GLU A 333 8.49 6.71 -10.86
C GLU A 333 7.20 6.73 -10.03
N PHE A 334 6.59 7.90 -9.86
CA PHE A 334 5.24 8.02 -9.31
C PHE A 334 4.25 7.87 -10.46
N VAL A 335 3.31 6.93 -10.34
CA VAL A 335 2.29 6.68 -11.35
C VAL A 335 0.95 6.39 -10.70
N THR A 336 -0.12 6.61 -11.45
CA THR A 336 -1.46 6.20 -11.03
C THR A 336 -1.61 4.68 -11.10
N TYR A 337 -2.58 4.13 -10.37
CA TYR A 337 -2.91 2.71 -10.39
C TYR A 337 -3.32 2.26 -11.80
N GLU A 338 -4.15 3.02 -12.52
CA GLU A 338 -4.48 2.74 -13.93
C GLU A 338 -3.23 2.68 -14.80
N THR A 339 -2.28 3.60 -14.64
CA THR A 339 -1.03 3.61 -15.43
C THR A 339 -0.22 2.33 -15.19
N ALA A 340 -0.10 1.90 -13.94
CA ALA A 340 0.60 0.66 -13.60
C ALA A 340 -0.12 -0.58 -14.15
N ALA A 341 -1.44 -0.65 -14.01
CA ALA A 341 -2.24 -1.75 -14.54
C ALA A 341 -2.15 -1.85 -16.07
N ARG A 342 -2.21 -0.72 -16.79
CA ARG A 342 -2.02 -0.68 -18.26
C ARG A 342 -0.63 -1.16 -18.65
N SER A 343 0.41 -0.65 -17.98
CA SER A 343 1.80 -1.09 -18.22
C SER A 343 1.97 -2.59 -17.97
N TYR A 344 1.28 -3.17 -17.00
CA TYR A 344 1.33 -4.60 -16.70
C TYR A 344 0.72 -5.43 -17.83
N VAL A 345 -0.47 -5.04 -18.32
CA VAL A 345 -1.15 -5.72 -19.42
C VAL A 345 -0.33 -5.65 -20.71
N GLU A 346 0.25 -4.48 -21.03
CA GLU A 346 1.09 -4.30 -22.21
C GLU A 346 2.35 -5.18 -22.18
N GLN A 347 2.97 -5.35 -21.01
CA GLN A 347 4.15 -6.21 -20.85
C GLN A 347 3.82 -7.70 -21.00
N LYS A 348 2.63 -8.14 -20.61
CA LYS A 348 2.18 -9.54 -20.81
C LYS A 348 1.70 -9.84 -22.22
N GLY A 349 1.30 -8.83 -22.98
CA GLY A 349 0.84 -8.98 -24.37
C GLY A 349 1.95 -9.10 -25.41
N ASN A 350 3.21 -8.81 -25.04
CA ASN A 350 4.41 -8.95 -25.87
C ASN A 350 5.16 -10.27 -25.59
#